data_AF-A0A7C6XBZ6-F1
#
_entry.id   AF-A0A7C6XBZ6-F1
#
_cell.length_a   1.000
_cell.length_b   1.000
_cell.length_c   1.000
_cell.angle_alpha   90.00
_cell.angle_beta   90.00
_cell.angle_gamma   90.00
#
_symmetry.space_group_name_H-M   'P 1'
#
loop_
_entity.id
_entity.type
_entity.pdbx_description
1 polymer ?
#
loop_
_entity_poly.entity_id
_entity_poly.type
_entity_poly.pdbx_seq_one_letter_code
_entity_poly.pdbx_strand_id
1 'polypeptide(L)'
;MLRRAIRHGIPGIVGLLLLGAIAPADAAPKVRIVAYINVTSGCQEETVNRLKAFQAKHGKDVHLEIIDFGSEAGYTRWRADGFHCQEILINGSDQFRIGSGPAARVVAFRMPEGVRWTFADLDAVLAQELKAPGSSALTEEKARELAQRVPISSRQGKWKSQAVGEVVVGAQVVFRYRSALNGKSPLKRAQESAIALKRLYADGLSSDEIRVRRGSVGGAPVGVILARGESIAQVSKAEADIIKRAPAAAAQTWALNLREALRTLGR
;
A
#
# COMPACT_ATOMS: atom_id res chain seq x y z
N MET A 1 -69.35 -17.12 -56.54
CA MET A 1 -69.30 -17.40 -55.09
C MET A 1 -68.68 -16.17 -54.41
N LEU A 2 -69.47 -15.21 -53.90
CA LEU A 2 -69.91 -15.08 -52.49
C LEU A 2 -68.69 -15.06 -51.53
N ARG A 3 -68.36 -14.01 -50.75
CA ARG A 3 -69.19 -13.09 -49.93
C ARG A 3 -68.48 -11.76 -49.62
N ARG A 4 -69.31 -10.72 -49.44
CA ARG A 4 -69.08 -9.48 -48.68
C ARG A 4 -68.91 -9.78 -47.17
N ALA A 5 -68.14 -8.95 -46.47
CA ALA A 5 -68.45 -8.56 -45.08
C ALA A 5 -67.91 -7.15 -44.78
N ILE A 6 -68.80 -6.33 -44.22
CA ILE A 6 -68.62 -5.00 -43.66
C ILE A 6 -68.54 -5.19 -42.14
N ARG A 7 -67.74 -4.39 -41.40
CA ARG A 7 -68.19 -3.58 -40.23
C ARG A 7 -67.14 -3.30 -39.15
N HIS A 8 -67.18 -2.02 -38.75
CA HIS A 8 -67.08 -1.44 -37.41
C HIS A 8 -65.71 -1.09 -36.83
N GLY A 9 -65.64 0.18 -36.41
CA GLY A 9 -64.50 0.81 -35.77
C GLY A 9 -64.44 0.56 -34.26
N ILE A 10 -63.31 0.97 -33.70
CA ILE A 10 -63.00 0.89 -32.27
C ILE A 10 -62.61 2.32 -31.81
N PRO A 11 -63.09 2.80 -30.66
CA PRO A 11 -62.92 4.16 -30.19
C PRO A 11 -61.53 4.40 -29.59
N GLY A 12 -61.15 5.69 -29.56
CA GLY A 12 -59.86 6.17 -29.09
C GLY A 12 -59.58 5.82 -27.62
N ILE A 13 -58.34 5.36 -27.39
CA ILE A 13 -57.72 5.29 -26.07
C ILE A 13 -56.87 6.54 -25.92
N VAL A 14 -57.35 7.47 -25.09
CA VAL A 14 -56.54 8.55 -24.53
C VAL A 14 -55.56 7.92 -23.54
N GLY A 15 -54.35 7.63 -24.04
CA GLY A 15 -53.25 7.17 -23.21
C GLY A 15 -52.70 8.32 -22.38
N LEU A 16 -53.05 8.34 -21.09
CA LEU A 16 -52.47 9.21 -20.09
C LEU A 16 -50.98 8.87 -19.95
N LEU A 17 -50.12 9.71 -20.54
CA LEU A 17 -48.67 9.68 -20.35
C LEU A 17 -48.36 10.06 -18.89
N LEU A 18 -48.26 9.06 -18.03
CA LEU A 18 -47.62 9.18 -16.72
C LEU A 18 -46.13 9.40 -16.95
N LEU A 19 -45.73 10.67 -16.98
CA LEU A 19 -44.34 11.11 -16.76
C LEU A 19 -43.95 10.76 -15.33
N GLY A 20 -43.58 9.50 -15.10
CA GLY A 20 -42.87 9.09 -13.90
C GLY A 20 -41.52 9.78 -13.89
N ALA A 21 -41.30 10.67 -12.92
CA ALA A 21 -39.99 11.23 -12.65
C ALA A 21 -39.04 10.06 -12.31
N ILE A 22 -38.13 9.74 -13.23
CA ILE A 22 -37.04 8.82 -12.98
C ILE A 22 -36.14 9.52 -11.96
N ALA A 23 -36.27 9.16 -10.68
CA ALA A 23 -35.30 9.57 -9.68
C ALA A 23 -33.91 9.12 -10.17
N PRO A 24 -32.90 10.00 -10.21
CA PRO A 24 -31.57 9.59 -10.64
C PRO A 24 -31.08 8.48 -9.71
N ALA A 25 -30.74 7.33 -10.27
CA ALA A 25 -30.06 6.28 -9.54
C ALA A 25 -28.83 6.90 -8.86
N ASP A 26 -28.72 6.73 -7.55
CA ASP A 26 -27.55 7.20 -6.79
C ASP A 26 -26.30 6.67 -7.49
N ALA A 27 -25.51 7.59 -8.05
CA ALA A 27 -24.31 7.25 -8.78
C ALA A 27 -23.36 6.50 -7.85
N ALA A 28 -22.83 5.37 -8.30
CA ALA A 28 -21.87 4.58 -7.55
C ALA A 28 -20.66 5.45 -7.11
N PRO A 29 -20.10 5.21 -5.92
CA PRO A 29 -18.95 5.98 -5.43
C PRO A 29 -17.77 5.80 -6.38
N LYS A 30 -17.02 6.89 -6.63
CA LYS A 30 -15.81 6.87 -7.44
C LYS A 30 -14.68 6.06 -6.80
N VAL A 31 -14.62 6.09 -5.46
CA VAL A 31 -13.58 5.43 -4.67
C VAL A 31 -14.24 4.55 -3.61
N ARG A 32 -13.96 3.25 -3.64
CA ARG A 32 -14.35 2.30 -2.59
C ARG A 32 -13.12 1.90 -1.77
N ILE A 33 -13.12 2.20 -0.48
CA ILE A 33 -12.04 1.86 0.45
C ILE A 33 -12.52 0.76 1.38
N VAL A 34 -11.79 -0.35 1.45
CA VAL A 34 -11.96 -1.38 2.48
C VAL A 34 -10.66 -1.50 3.26
N ALA A 35 -10.68 -1.15 4.54
CA ALA A 35 -9.48 -1.11 5.37
C ALA A 35 -9.58 -2.15 6.50
N TYR A 36 -8.68 -3.14 6.47
CA TYR A 36 -8.50 -4.14 7.53
C TYR A 36 -7.47 -3.61 8.51
N ILE A 37 -7.92 -3.12 9.67
CA ILE A 37 -7.11 -2.42 10.66
C ILE A 37 -7.42 -3.01 12.04
N ASN A 38 -6.43 -3.18 12.93
CA ASN A 38 -6.71 -3.56 14.32
C ASN A 38 -7.08 -2.31 15.09
N VAL A 39 -8.35 -1.89 14.96
CA VAL A 39 -8.87 -0.68 15.59
C VAL A 39 -8.83 -0.84 17.10
N THR A 40 -9.21 -2.03 17.61
CA THR A 40 -9.20 -2.35 19.04
C THR A 40 -7.82 -2.13 19.70
N SER A 41 -6.72 -2.33 18.99
CA SER A 41 -5.37 -2.10 19.53
C SER A 41 -5.00 -0.63 19.73
N GLY A 42 -5.75 0.31 19.12
CA GLY A 42 -5.45 1.75 19.12
C GLY A 42 -4.17 2.16 18.39
N CYS A 43 -3.34 1.22 17.93
CA CYS A 43 -2.02 1.53 17.37
C CYS A 43 -2.07 2.25 16.00
N GLN A 44 -3.22 2.19 15.32
CA GLN A 44 -3.42 2.67 13.95
C GLN A 44 -4.51 3.75 13.86
N GLU A 45 -4.82 4.39 14.99
CA GLU A 45 -5.89 5.40 15.08
C GLU A 45 -5.70 6.55 14.08
N GLU A 46 -4.45 7.00 13.88
CA GLU A 46 -4.12 8.03 12.90
C GLU A 46 -4.56 7.64 11.47
N THR A 47 -4.41 6.36 11.10
CA THR A 47 -4.86 5.85 9.79
C THR A 47 -6.38 5.84 9.69
N VAL A 48 -7.06 5.36 10.74
CA VAL A 48 -8.53 5.32 10.81
C VAL A 48 -9.12 6.74 10.69
N ASN A 49 -8.61 7.68 11.48
CA ASN A 49 -9.08 9.06 11.50
C ASN A 49 -8.88 9.74 10.15
N ARG A 50 -7.77 9.43 9.47
CA ARG A 50 -7.47 9.98 8.15
C ARG A 50 -8.40 9.46 7.06
N LEU A 51 -8.69 8.16 7.06
CA LEU A 51 -9.66 7.57 6.12
C LEU A 51 -11.06 8.14 6.35
N LYS A 52 -11.50 8.26 7.60
CA LYS A 52 -12.78 8.89 7.96
C LYS A 52 -12.85 10.34 7.51
N ALA A 53 -11.80 11.12 7.75
CA ALA A 53 -11.73 12.52 7.31
C ALA A 53 -11.77 12.65 5.78
N PHE A 54 -11.12 11.74 5.05
CA PHE A 54 -11.18 11.70 3.59
C PHE A 54 -12.59 11.40 3.09
N GLN A 55 -13.28 10.40 3.67
CA GLN A 55 -14.67 10.10 3.32
C GLN A 55 -15.61 11.27 3.65
N ALA A 56 -15.48 11.89 4.83
CA ALA A 56 -16.29 13.04 5.20
C ALA A 56 -16.10 14.24 4.26
N LYS A 57 -14.87 14.46 3.78
CA LYS A 57 -14.54 15.53 2.84
C LYS A 57 -15.13 15.31 1.44
N HIS A 58 -15.22 14.07 0.99
CA HIS A 58 -15.61 13.73 -0.40
C HIS A 58 -17.02 13.13 -0.52
N GLY A 59 -17.71 12.88 0.60
CA GLY A 59 -19.12 12.52 0.66
C GLY A 59 -19.45 11.32 -0.22
N LYS A 60 -20.43 11.50 -1.11
CA LYS A 60 -20.95 10.44 -2.00
C LYS A 60 -19.90 9.86 -2.97
N ASP A 61 -18.80 10.56 -3.24
CA ASP A 61 -17.76 10.07 -4.13
C ASP A 61 -16.90 8.97 -3.47
N VAL A 62 -17.00 8.79 -2.14
CA VAL A 62 -16.17 7.84 -1.38
C VAL A 62 -17.03 6.94 -0.49
N HIS A 63 -16.91 5.64 -0.69
CA HIS A 63 -17.40 4.63 0.25
C HIS A 63 -16.23 4.13 1.11
N LEU A 64 -16.42 4.10 2.42
CA LEU A 64 -15.43 3.61 3.37
C LEU A 64 -16.02 2.50 4.24
N GLU A 65 -15.36 1.36 4.23
CA GLU A 65 -15.60 0.23 5.13
C GLU A 65 -14.32 -0.01 5.96
N ILE A 66 -14.43 0.01 7.28
CA ILE A 66 -13.34 -0.33 8.19
C ILE A 66 -13.69 -1.64 8.88
N ILE A 67 -12.84 -2.65 8.68
CA ILE A 67 -12.97 -3.98 9.27
C ILE A 67 -11.98 -4.06 10.44
N ASP A 68 -12.51 -4.07 11.66
CA ASP A 68 -11.67 -4.22 12.86
C ASP A 68 -11.27 -5.68 13.09
N PHE A 69 -10.09 -6.08 12.64
CA PHE A 69 -9.59 -7.43 12.85
C PHE A 69 -9.12 -7.72 14.29
N GLY A 70 -9.22 -6.74 15.20
CA GLY A 70 -9.14 -6.96 16.65
C GLY A 70 -10.43 -7.53 17.26
N SER A 71 -11.57 -7.41 16.56
CA SER A 71 -12.83 -8.05 16.92
C SER A 71 -12.93 -9.48 16.36
N GLU A 72 -13.75 -10.34 16.96
CA GLU A 72 -13.96 -11.72 16.47
C GLU A 72 -14.52 -11.76 15.04
N ALA A 73 -15.55 -10.96 14.76
CA ALA A 73 -16.18 -10.90 13.44
C ALA A 73 -15.21 -10.34 12.38
N GLY A 74 -14.48 -9.27 12.70
CA GLY A 74 -13.51 -8.70 11.77
C GLY A 74 -12.29 -9.60 11.57
N TYR A 75 -11.82 -10.31 12.61
CA TYR A 75 -10.75 -11.30 12.50
C TYR A 75 -11.16 -12.44 11.56
N THR A 76 -12.38 -12.95 11.72
CA THR A 76 -12.93 -14.01 10.87
C THR A 76 -12.95 -13.58 9.40
N ARG A 77 -13.44 -12.37 9.11
CA ARG A 77 -13.46 -11.84 7.74
C ARG A 77 -12.06 -11.60 7.18
N TRP A 78 -11.17 -10.98 7.96
CA TRP A 78 -9.78 -10.76 7.58
C TRP A 78 -9.05 -12.06 7.22
N ARG A 79 -9.28 -13.15 7.96
CA ARG A 79 -8.74 -14.48 7.65
C ARG A 79 -9.37 -15.10 6.41
N ALA A 80 -10.70 -14.98 6.25
CA ALA A 80 -11.41 -15.50 5.09
C ALA A 80 -10.94 -14.83 3.79
N ASP A 81 -10.63 -13.54 3.85
CA ASP A 81 -10.11 -12.77 2.72
C ASP A 81 -8.60 -12.99 2.47
N GLY A 82 -7.96 -13.87 3.25
CA GLY A 82 -6.57 -14.32 3.02
C GLY A 82 -5.48 -13.37 3.54
N PHE A 83 -5.83 -12.39 4.38
CA PHE A 83 -4.87 -11.41 4.87
C PHE A 83 -4.12 -11.89 6.11
N HIS A 84 -2.88 -11.41 6.26
CA HIS A 84 -1.97 -11.77 7.37
C HIS A 84 -1.41 -10.56 8.12
N CYS A 85 -1.67 -9.35 7.62
CA CYS A 85 -1.34 -8.07 8.27
C CYS A 85 -2.44 -7.04 7.98
N GLN A 86 -2.25 -5.80 8.44
CA GLN A 86 -3.07 -4.67 8.03
C GLN A 86 -3.07 -4.54 6.50
N GLU A 87 -4.24 -4.27 5.92
CA GLU A 87 -4.45 -4.11 4.47
C GLU A 87 -5.40 -2.95 4.20
N ILE A 88 -5.14 -2.15 3.16
CA ILE A 88 -6.08 -1.15 2.65
C ILE A 88 -6.30 -1.40 1.17
N LEU A 89 -7.53 -1.78 0.82
CA LEU A 89 -7.97 -1.94 -0.55
C LEU A 89 -8.62 -0.65 -1.02
N ILE A 90 -8.21 -0.14 -2.18
CA ILE A 90 -8.85 0.98 -2.87
C ILE A 90 -9.31 0.46 -4.23
N ASN A 91 -10.62 0.54 -4.49
CA ASN A 91 -11.24 -0.04 -5.68
C ASN A 91 -10.89 -1.52 -5.89
N GLY A 92 -10.74 -2.27 -4.80
CA GLY A 92 -10.42 -3.71 -4.80
C GLY A 92 -8.95 -4.05 -5.02
N SER A 93 -8.06 -3.07 -5.23
CA SER A 93 -6.61 -3.30 -5.32
C SER A 93 -5.91 -2.83 -4.05
N ASP A 94 -4.77 -3.44 -3.73
CA ASP A 94 -3.85 -3.01 -2.67
C ASP A 94 -2.54 -2.41 -3.22
N GLN A 95 -2.36 -2.43 -4.55
CA GLN A 95 -1.13 -2.06 -5.23
C GLN A 95 -1.37 -0.99 -6.28
N PHE A 96 -0.62 0.10 -6.17
CA PHE A 96 -0.87 1.30 -6.94
C PHE A 96 0.41 1.87 -7.53
N ARG A 97 0.30 2.42 -8.73
CA ARG A 97 1.32 3.25 -9.34
C ARG A 97 1.24 4.66 -8.79
N ILE A 98 2.38 5.21 -8.34
CA ILE A 98 2.55 6.64 -8.07
C ILE A 98 3.53 7.22 -9.08
N GLY A 99 3.16 8.35 -9.69
CA GLY A 99 3.96 9.00 -10.73
C GLY A 99 3.84 8.32 -12.10
N SER A 100 4.58 8.80 -13.09
CA SER A 100 4.54 8.32 -14.48
C SER A 100 5.94 8.12 -15.05
N GLY A 101 6.02 7.38 -16.16
CA GLY A 101 7.27 7.15 -16.89
C GLY A 101 8.33 6.38 -16.09
N PRO A 102 9.63 6.65 -16.32
CA PRO A 102 10.72 5.97 -15.63
C PRO A 102 10.78 6.20 -14.11
N ALA A 103 10.14 7.27 -13.63
CA ALA A 103 10.05 7.60 -12.21
C ALA A 103 8.79 7.01 -11.54
N ALA A 104 7.93 6.34 -12.31
CA ALA A 104 6.80 5.63 -11.76
C ALA A 104 7.28 4.55 -10.80
N ARG A 105 6.57 4.41 -9.69
CA ARG A 105 6.84 3.38 -8.70
C ARG A 105 5.55 2.73 -8.26
N VAL A 106 5.69 1.60 -7.62
CA VAL A 106 4.58 0.91 -6.98
C VAL A 106 4.55 1.28 -5.49
N VAL A 107 3.36 1.32 -4.91
CA VAL A 107 3.13 1.28 -3.47
C VAL A 107 2.12 0.18 -3.19
N ALA A 108 2.32 -0.57 -2.11
CA ALA A 108 1.36 -1.52 -1.59
C ALA A 108 0.87 -1.06 -0.21
N PHE A 109 -0.43 -0.97 0.01
CA PHE A 109 -1.00 -0.57 1.33
C PHE A 109 -1.13 -1.74 2.30
N ARG A 110 -0.05 -2.53 2.36
CA ARG A 110 0.18 -3.63 3.30
C ARG A 110 1.00 -3.13 4.48
N MET A 111 0.74 -3.67 5.67
CA MET A 111 1.40 -3.29 6.93
C MET A 111 1.00 -1.89 7.43
N PRO A 112 1.29 -1.54 8.70
CA PRO A 112 1.02 -0.20 9.21
C PRO A 112 1.79 0.89 8.46
N GLU A 113 1.25 2.11 8.48
CA GLU A 113 1.96 3.32 8.03
C GLU A 113 3.33 3.41 8.68
N GLY A 114 4.32 3.93 7.95
CA GLY A 114 5.67 4.09 8.46
C GLY A 114 6.54 2.85 8.22
N VAL A 115 5.96 1.69 7.92
CA VAL A 115 6.70 0.46 7.58
C VAL A 115 7.03 0.39 6.09
N ARG A 116 6.02 0.26 5.21
CA ARG A 116 6.21 0.11 3.74
C ARG A 116 5.73 1.31 2.93
N TRP A 117 4.79 2.07 3.49
CA TRP A 117 4.15 3.21 2.85
C TRP A 117 4.03 4.35 3.87
N THR A 118 3.59 5.51 3.41
CA THR A 118 3.37 6.73 4.20
C THR A 118 2.00 7.33 3.92
N PHE A 119 1.54 8.20 4.80
CA PHE A 119 0.34 8.99 4.55
C PHE A 119 0.39 9.82 3.26
N ALA A 120 1.57 10.30 2.84
CA ALA A 120 1.72 10.97 1.55
C ALA A 120 1.48 10.02 0.36
N ASP A 121 1.84 8.74 0.49
CA ASP A 121 1.53 7.74 -0.53
C ASP A 121 0.02 7.50 -0.63
N LEU A 122 -0.64 7.35 0.52
CA LEU A 122 -2.08 7.16 0.60
C LEU A 122 -2.85 8.33 -0.03
N ASP A 123 -2.48 9.56 0.31
CA ASP A 123 -3.09 10.76 -0.30
C ASP A 123 -2.88 10.81 -1.80
N ALA A 124 -1.67 10.48 -2.27
CA ALA A 124 -1.36 10.53 -3.70
C ALA A 124 -2.19 9.52 -4.50
N VAL A 125 -2.44 8.32 -3.95
CA VAL A 125 -3.31 7.33 -4.59
C VAL A 125 -4.76 7.77 -4.52
N LEU A 126 -5.26 8.16 -3.35
CA LEU A 126 -6.65 8.60 -3.19
C LEU A 126 -6.99 9.79 -4.09
N ALA A 127 -6.08 10.75 -4.24
CA ALA A 127 -6.25 11.88 -5.16
C ALA A 127 -6.28 11.45 -6.65
N GLN A 128 -5.47 10.46 -7.03
CA GLN A 128 -5.50 9.91 -8.40
C GLN A 128 -6.80 9.16 -8.67
N GLU A 129 -7.23 8.29 -7.75
CA GLU A 129 -8.45 7.49 -7.88
C GLU A 129 -9.72 8.34 -7.85
N LEU A 130 -9.72 9.44 -7.07
CA LEU A 130 -10.84 10.38 -7.07
C LEU A 130 -10.96 11.14 -8.41
N LYS A 131 -9.82 11.46 -9.05
CA LYS A 131 -9.79 12.16 -10.34
C LYS A 131 -10.14 11.22 -11.50
N ALA A 132 -9.62 10.00 -11.47
CA ALA A 132 -9.82 8.99 -12.51
C ALA A 132 -9.83 7.60 -11.84
N PRO A 133 -11.02 7.06 -11.49
CA PRO A 133 -11.16 5.76 -10.86
C PRO A 133 -10.46 4.64 -11.65
N GLY A 134 -9.69 3.80 -10.96
CA GLY A 134 -8.93 2.69 -11.51
C GLY A 134 -7.63 3.08 -12.22
N SER A 135 -7.29 4.38 -12.31
CA SER A 135 -6.15 4.85 -13.11
C SER A 135 -4.78 4.50 -12.53
N SER A 136 -4.71 4.23 -11.23
CA SER A 136 -3.46 3.92 -10.52
C SER A 136 -3.37 2.48 -10.06
N ALA A 137 -4.48 1.74 -9.97
CA ALA A 137 -4.50 0.34 -9.58
C ALA A 137 -3.67 -0.53 -10.53
N LEU A 138 -2.92 -1.48 -9.96
CA LEU A 138 -2.07 -2.41 -10.70
C LEU A 138 -2.52 -3.85 -10.47
N THR A 139 -2.42 -4.66 -11.52
CA THR A 139 -2.37 -6.11 -11.38
C THR A 139 -1.02 -6.53 -10.80
N GLU A 140 -0.93 -7.72 -10.21
CA GLU A 140 0.34 -8.26 -9.71
C GLU A 140 1.40 -8.32 -10.82
N GLU A 141 1.00 -8.74 -12.03
CA GLU A 141 1.88 -8.80 -13.19
C GLU A 141 2.45 -7.41 -13.55
N LYS A 142 1.61 -6.37 -13.59
CA LYS A 142 2.08 -5.01 -13.90
C LYS A 142 2.88 -4.39 -12.77
N ALA A 143 2.53 -4.67 -11.52
CA ALA A 143 3.36 -4.28 -10.38
C ALA A 143 4.75 -4.93 -10.46
N ARG A 144 4.82 -6.21 -10.81
CA ARG A 144 6.08 -6.95 -11.01
C ARG A 144 6.90 -6.40 -12.17
N GLU A 145 6.28 -6.15 -13.32
CA GLU A 145 6.94 -5.56 -14.49
C GLU A 145 7.57 -4.21 -14.14
N LEU A 146 6.82 -3.32 -13.46
CA LEU A 146 7.33 -2.02 -13.02
C LEU A 146 8.48 -2.18 -12.00
N ALA A 147 8.31 -3.07 -11.03
CA ALA A 147 9.31 -3.38 -10.01
C ALA A 147 10.62 -3.90 -10.61
N GLN A 148 10.58 -4.67 -11.69
CA GLN A 148 11.77 -5.24 -12.33
C GLN A 148 12.60 -4.23 -13.12
N ARG A 149 12.03 -3.08 -13.53
CA ARG A 149 12.76 -2.04 -14.28
C ARG A 149 13.89 -1.42 -13.46
N VAL A 150 13.62 -1.19 -12.18
CA VAL A 150 14.60 -0.68 -11.21
C VAL A 150 14.50 -1.54 -9.95
N PRO A 151 15.08 -2.75 -9.96
CA PRO A 151 14.83 -3.74 -8.93
C PRO A 151 15.33 -3.29 -7.56
N ILE A 152 16.32 -2.40 -7.50
CA ILE A 152 16.83 -1.84 -6.26
C ILE A 152 17.15 -0.36 -6.50
N SER A 153 16.64 0.51 -5.63
CA SER A 153 16.96 1.94 -5.63
C SER A 153 17.01 2.52 -4.22
N SER A 154 17.53 3.74 -4.13
CA SER A 154 17.47 4.55 -2.91
C SER A 154 16.89 5.92 -3.24
N ARG A 155 16.23 6.55 -2.28
CA ARG A 155 15.69 7.91 -2.45
C ARG A 155 15.59 8.68 -1.13
N GLN A 156 15.41 9.99 -1.25
CA GLN A 156 14.95 10.82 -0.16
C GLN A 156 13.42 10.80 -0.12
N GLY A 157 12.86 10.47 1.04
CA GLY A 157 11.43 10.55 1.32
C GLY A 157 11.12 11.60 2.37
N LYS A 158 9.83 11.70 2.73
CA LYS A 158 9.37 12.47 3.88
C LYS A 158 8.46 11.59 4.74
N TRP A 159 8.66 11.62 6.05
CA TRP A 159 7.76 10.98 7.03
C TRP A 159 7.55 11.93 8.21
N LYS A 160 6.28 12.26 8.51
CA LYS A 160 5.91 13.28 9.51
C LYS A 160 6.73 14.58 9.36
N SER A 161 6.80 15.08 8.12
CA SER A 161 7.58 16.26 7.72
C SER A 161 9.11 16.17 7.87
N GLN A 162 9.65 15.05 8.37
CA GLN A 162 11.08 14.82 8.46
C GLN A 162 11.61 14.16 7.19
N ALA A 163 12.80 14.58 6.74
CA ALA A 163 13.50 13.91 5.65
C ALA A 163 13.95 12.51 6.09
N VAL A 164 13.70 11.52 5.25
CA VAL A 164 14.10 10.12 5.49
C VAL A 164 14.89 9.60 4.30
N GLY A 165 15.74 8.59 4.53
CA GLY A 165 16.35 7.82 3.45
C GLY A 165 15.61 6.52 3.28
N GLU A 166 15.25 6.16 2.06
CA GLU A 166 14.52 4.93 1.77
C GLU A 166 15.28 4.05 0.80
N VAL A 167 15.27 2.75 1.05
CA VAL A 167 15.67 1.73 0.07
C VAL A 167 14.43 1.03 -0.43
N VAL A 168 14.29 1.01 -1.74
CA VAL A 168 13.18 0.39 -2.44
C VAL A 168 13.71 -0.83 -3.17
N VAL A 169 13.10 -1.99 -2.93
CA VAL A 169 13.37 -3.23 -3.66
C VAL A 169 12.10 -3.61 -4.41
N GLY A 170 12.20 -3.62 -5.73
CA GLY A 170 11.07 -3.69 -6.64
C GLY A 170 10.07 -2.57 -6.38
N ALA A 171 8.93 -2.96 -5.82
CA ALA A 171 7.81 -2.11 -5.47
C ALA A 171 7.82 -1.61 -4.01
N GLN A 172 8.68 -2.16 -3.15
CA GLN A 172 8.50 -2.07 -1.70
C GLN A 172 9.60 -1.25 -1.05
N VAL A 173 9.23 -0.33 -0.15
CA VAL A 173 10.19 0.26 0.78
C VAL A 173 10.57 -0.82 1.80
N VAL A 174 11.80 -1.30 1.71
CA VAL A 174 12.31 -2.36 2.61
C VAL A 174 13.03 -1.75 3.81
N PHE A 175 13.69 -0.60 3.62
CA PHE A 175 14.37 0.14 4.68
C PHE A 175 13.95 1.61 4.66
N ARG A 176 13.71 2.19 5.84
CA ARG A 176 13.44 3.61 6.04
C ARG A 176 14.29 4.16 7.19
N TYR A 177 15.39 4.81 6.84
CA TYR A 177 16.29 5.46 7.77
C TYR A 177 15.73 6.83 8.16
N ARG A 178 15.76 7.13 9.46
CA ARG A 178 15.24 8.39 9.99
C ARG A 178 16.28 9.17 10.80
N SER A 179 17.26 8.47 11.35
CA SER A 179 18.34 9.11 12.10
C SER A 179 19.66 9.05 11.34
N ALA A 180 20.58 9.91 11.74
CA ALA A 180 21.98 9.67 11.44
C ALA A 180 22.49 8.45 12.23
N LEU A 181 23.46 7.74 11.68
CA LEU A 181 24.18 6.65 12.37
C LEU A 181 25.60 6.60 11.84
N ASN A 182 26.60 6.54 12.73
CA ASN A 182 28.02 6.54 12.37
C ASN A 182 28.42 7.71 11.42
N GLY A 183 27.97 8.92 11.73
CA GLY A 183 28.24 10.13 10.91
C GLY A 183 27.49 10.23 9.58
N LYS A 184 26.67 9.23 9.22
CA LYS A 184 25.95 9.19 7.94
C LYS A 184 24.52 9.69 8.09
N SER A 185 24.09 10.59 7.21
CA SER A 185 22.70 11.05 7.15
C SER A 185 21.74 9.91 6.76
N PRO A 186 20.42 10.05 7.02
CA PRO A 186 19.43 9.05 6.60
C PRO A 186 19.53 8.70 5.10
N LEU A 187 19.65 9.71 4.23
CA LEU A 187 19.78 9.51 2.78
C LEU A 187 21.07 8.75 2.44
N LYS A 188 22.20 9.10 3.07
CA LYS A 188 23.47 8.42 2.82
C LYS A 188 23.41 6.96 3.23
N ARG A 189 22.79 6.64 4.38
CA ARG A 189 22.54 5.26 4.82
C ARG A 189 21.72 4.48 3.79
N ALA A 190 20.67 5.09 3.23
CA ALA A 190 19.87 4.47 2.18
C ALA A 190 20.67 4.19 0.91
N GLN A 191 21.46 5.17 0.45
CA GLN A 191 22.28 5.03 -0.75
C GLN A 191 23.29 3.89 -0.61
N GLU A 192 24.01 3.82 0.51
CA GLU A 192 24.99 2.75 0.75
C GLU A 192 24.34 1.37 0.83
N SER A 193 23.19 1.27 1.51
CA SER A 193 22.46 0.01 1.64
C SER A 193 21.92 -0.45 0.28
N ALA A 194 21.46 0.47 -0.57
CA ALA A 194 21.04 0.16 -1.93
C ALA A 194 22.22 -0.24 -2.83
N ILE A 195 23.40 0.36 -2.66
CA ILE A 195 24.62 -0.04 -3.40
C ILE A 195 25.03 -1.46 -3.02
N ALA A 196 25.08 -1.77 -1.71
CA ALA A 196 25.39 -3.12 -1.23
C ALA A 196 24.37 -4.15 -1.78
N LEU A 197 23.08 -3.86 -1.68
CA LEU A 197 22.03 -4.73 -2.21
C LEU A 197 22.11 -4.90 -3.73
N LYS A 198 22.39 -3.85 -4.50
CA LYS A 198 22.53 -3.94 -5.96
C LYS A 198 23.64 -4.92 -6.34
N ARG A 199 24.79 -4.83 -5.67
CA ARG A 199 25.91 -5.75 -5.89
C ARG A 199 25.53 -7.19 -5.55
N LEU A 200 25.01 -7.42 -4.33
CA LEU A 200 24.58 -8.75 -3.90
C LEU A 200 23.51 -9.34 -4.84
N TYR A 201 22.55 -8.53 -5.28
CA TYR A 201 21.51 -8.95 -6.22
C TYR A 201 22.06 -9.33 -7.60
N ALA A 202 23.04 -8.57 -8.12
CA ALA A 202 23.74 -8.93 -9.35
C ALA A 202 24.50 -10.26 -9.20
N ASP A 203 25.03 -10.53 -8.00
CA ASP A 203 25.72 -11.77 -7.62
C ASP A 203 24.74 -12.91 -7.23
N GLY A 204 23.45 -12.78 -7.57
CA GLY A 204 22.44 -13.82 -7.36
C GLY A 204 22.01 -14.00 -5.90
N LEU A 205 21.99 -12.93 -5.09
CA LEU A 205 21.42 -12.96 -3.73
C LEU A 205 20.02 -13.57 -3.71
N SER A 206 19.83 -14.59 -2.88
CA SER A 206 18.49 -15.15 -2.63
C SER A 206 17.87 -14.63 -1.34
N SER A 207 16.55 -14.70 -1.25
CA SER A 207 15.83 -14.30 -0.03
C SER A 207 16.25 -15.11 1.21
N ASP A 208 16.67 -16.36 1.02
CA ASP A 208 17.10 -17.26 2.10
C ASP A 208 18.51 -16.96 2.60
N GLU A 209 19.24 -15.99 2.05
CA GLU A 209 20.55 -15.57 2.53
C GLU A 209 20.50 -14.39 3.50
N ILE A 210 19.33 -13.74 3.60
CA ILE A 210 19.14 -12.60 4.50
C ILE A 210 19.13 -13.09 5.95
N ARG A 211 19.96 -12.51 6.81
CA ARG A 211 20.06 -12.82 8.24
C ARG A 211 20.00 -11.55 9.07
N VAL A 212 19.65 -11.70 10.35
CA VAL A 212 19.69 -10.61 11.32
C VAL A 212 20.59 -11.00 12.47
N ARG A 213 21.41 -10.04 12.94
CA ARG A 213 22.22 -10.17 14.14
C ARG A 213 22.08 -8.93 15.02
N ARG A 214 22.41 -9.10 16.29
CA ARG A 214 22.62 -7.97 17.22
C ARG A 214 24.00 -7.38 16.95
N GLY A 215 24.13 -6.07 17.03
CA GLY A 215 25.40 -5.36 16.91
C GLY A 215 25.43 -4.12 17.81
N SER A 216 26.52 -3.36 17.72
CA SER A 216 26.68 -2.09 18.42
C SER A 216 27.40 -1.08 17.53
N VAL A 217 27.02 0.20 17.62
CA VAL A 217 27.69 1.32 16.96
C VAL A 217 27.89 2.41 18.00
N GLY A 218 29.14 2.77 18.29
CA GLY A 218 29.46 3.75 19.34
C GLY A 218 28.92 3.36 20.72
N GLY A 219 28.87 2.06 21.03
CA GLY A 219 28.30 1.54 22.29
C GLY A 219 26.78 1.38 22.28
N ALA A 220 26.05 1.98 21.33
CA ALA A 220 24.59 1.87 21.25
C ALA A 220 24.16 0.58 20.51
N PRO A 221 23.16 -0.16 21.03
CA PRO A 221 22.69 -1.39 20.38
C PRO A 221 22.02 -1.10 19.04
N VAL A 222 22.34 -1.93 18.04
CA VAL A 222 21.72 -1.91 16.72
C VAL A 222 21.29 -3.30 16.28
N GLY A 223 20.28 -3.38 15.42
CA GLY A 223 20.01 -4.57 14.63
C GLY A 223 20.75 -4.50 13.32
N VAL A 224 21.46 -5.56 12.92
CA VAL A 224 22.23 -5.61 11.67
C VAL A 224 21.62 -6.63 10.74
N ILE A 225 21.26 -6.20 9.53
CA ILE A 225 20.77 -7.05 8.45
C ILE A 225 21.96 -7.39 7.57
N LEU A 226 22.19 -8.69 7.38
CA LEU A 226 23.36 -9.24 6.71
C LEU A 226 22.93 -10.14 5.55
N ALA A 227 23.76 -10.25 4.53
CA ALA A 227 23.73 -11.36 3.58
C ALA A 227 25.17 -11.74 3.23
N ARG A 228 25.47 -13.05 3.17
CA ARG A 228 26.83 -13.57 2.92
C ARG A 228 27.92 -12.93 3.81
N GLY A 229 27.57 -12.60 5.06
CA GLY A 229 28.45 -11.94 6.01
C GLY A 229 28.61 -10.42 5.85
N GLU A 230 28.10 -9.84 4.76
CA GLU A 230 28.13 -8.40 4.51
C GLU A 230 26.95 -7.68 5.18
N SER A 231 27.22 -6.54 5.81
CA SER A 231 26.19 -5.67 6.39
C SER A 231 25.48 -4.89 5.29
N ILE A 232 24.21 -5.22 5.07
CA ILE A 232 23.32 -4.49 4.17
C ILE A 232 22.77 -3.24 4.84
N ALA A 233 22.28 -3.36 6.07
CA ALA A 233 21.57 -2.31 6.77
C ALA A 233 21.71 -2.43 8.28
N GLN A 234 21.64 -1.28 8.96
CA GLN A 234 21.63 -1.20 10.41
C GLN A 234 20.39 -0.43 10.87
N VAL A 235 19.69 -0.99 11.85
CA VAL A 235 18.51 -0.42 12.51
C VAL A 235 18.94 0.11 13.86
N SER A 236 18.80 1.42 14.07
CA SER A 236 19.07 2.06 15.35
C SER A 236 17.82 2.07 16.24
N LYS A 237 17.96 2.55 17.47
CA LYS A 237 16.82 2.79 18.37
C LYS A 237 15.76 3.73 17.74
N ALA A 238 16.19 4.77 17.03
CA ALA A 238 15.26 5.73 16.43
C ALA A 238 14.33 5.10 15.38
N GLU A 239 14.83 4.12 14.62
CA GLU A 239 14.01 3.34 13.69
C GLU A 239 13.12 2.33 14.42
N ALA A 240 13.63 1.71 15.49
CA ALA A 240 12.93 0.67 16.22
C ALA A 240 11.75 1.18 17.08
N ASP A 241 11.87 2.40 17.61
CA ASP A 241 10.85 3.02 18.46
C ASP A 241 9.52 3.27 17.71
N ILE A 242 9.55 3.40 16.38
CA ILE A 242 8.34 3.58 15.54
C ILE A 242 7.36 2.42 15.73
N ILE A 243 7.90 1.22 15.73
CA ILE A 243 7.11 -0.01 15.85
C ILE A 243 7.14 -0.55 17.29
N LYS A 244 7.64 0.25 18.24
CA LYS A 244 7.77 -0.08 19.67
C LYS A 244 8.52 -1.39 19.90
N ARG A 245 9.65 -1.59 19.22
CA ARG A 245 10.48 -2.81 19.33
C ARG A 245 11.93 -2.48 19.64
N ALA A 246 12.67 -3.50 20.11
CA ALA A 246 14.13 -3.42 20.20
C ALA A 246 14.76 -3.39 18.79
N PRO A 247 15.95 -2.76 18.60
CA PRO A 247 16.61 -2.63 17.30
C PRO A 247 16.74 -3.94 16.51
N ALA A 248 17.11 -5.05 17.15
CA ALA A 248 17.22 -6.35 16.49
C ALA A 248 15.87 -6.90 16.02
N ALA A 249 14.79 -6.69 16.79
CA ALA A 249 13.45 -7.11 16.41
C ALA A 249 12.89 -6.23 15.27
N ALA A 250 13.24 -4.95 15.22
CA ALA A 250 12.93 -4.08 14.11
C ALA A 250 13.73 -4.44 12.83
N ALA A 251 15.01 -4.80 12.97
CA ALA A 251 15.79 -5.37 11.88
C ALA A 251 15.19 -6.67 11.34
N GLN A 252 14.58 -7.50 12.20
CA GLN A 252 13.85 -8.68 11.75
C GLN A 252 12.64 -8.34 10.88
N THR A 253 11.89 -7.29 11.22
CA THR A 253 10.80 -6.79 10.37
C THR A 253 11.32 -6.32 9.01
N TRP A 254 12.40 -5.55 8.98
CA TRP A 254 13.02 -5.08 7.74
C TRP A 254 13.57 -6.24 6.89
N ALA A 255 14.19 -7.24 7.53
CA ALA A 255 14.66 -8.44 6.84
C ALA A 255 13.51 -9.23 6.21
N LEU A 256 12.37 -9.38 6.91
CA LEU A 256 11.19 -10.03 6.34
C LEU A 256 10.65 -9.26 5.13
N ASN A 257 10.57 -7.93 5.21
CA ASN A 257 10.19 -7.09 4.07
C ASN A 257 11.15 -7.27 2.89
N LEU A 258 12.47 -7.28 3.13
CA LEU A 258 13.46 -7.51 2.08
C LEU A 258 13.29 -8.88 1.43
N ARG A 259 13.08 -9.94 2.22
CA ARG A 259 12.87 -11.30 1.69
C ARG A 259 11.63 -11.37 0.81
N GLU A 260 10.53 -10.78 1.23
CA GLU A 260 9.30 -10.73 0.43
C GLU A 260 9.49 -9.96 -0.88
N ALA A 261 10.17 -8.82 -0.82
CA ALA A 261 10.48 -8.02 -2.00
C ALA A 261 11.38 -8.79 -2.99
N LEU A 262 12.39 -9.51 -2.50
CA LEU A 262 13.26 -10.37 -3.32
C LEU A 262 12.47 -11.51 -3.98
N ARG A 263 11.59 -12.20 -3.25
CA ARG A 263 10.73 -13.26 -3.82
C ARG A 263 9.83 -12.74 -4.93
N THR A 264 9.29 -11.53 -4.77
CA THR A 264 8.47 -10.87 -5.80
C THR A 264 9.27 -10.61 -7.07
N LEU A 265 10.58 -10.36 -6.93
CA LEU A 265 11.52 -10.22 -8.04
C LEU A 265 12.04 -11.56 -8.59
N GLY A 266 11.58 -12.70 -8.06
CA GLY A 266 12.03 -14.03 -8.46
C GLY A 266 13.40 -14.42 -7.88
N ARG A 267 13.73 -13.95 -6.68
CA ARG A 267 14.97 -14.23 -5.94
C ARG A 267 14.72 -14.86 -4.57
#